data_AF-A0A3B9KPC5-F1
#
_entry.id   AF-A0A3B9KPC5-F1
#
_cell.length_a   1.000
_cell.length_b   1.000
_cell.length_c   1.000
_cell.angle_alpha   90.00
_cell.angle_beta   90.00
_cell.angle_gamma   90.00
#
_symmetry.space_group_name_H-M   'P 1'
#
loop_
_entity.id
_entity.type
_entity.pdbx_description
1 polymer ?
#
loop_
_entity_poly.entity_id
_entity_poly.type
_entity_poly.pdbx_seq_one_letter_code
_entity_poly.pdbx_strand_id
1 'polypeptide(L)'
;MSMNITVSDKIYQRLKEFAKFDESLDVIIERLIQFHDRNHNLEDRDDRNTKNIVKNEPTNTKPVRIIFKSDNIPVTTWKEVLIKLCEILHKNHPQEFEKILNLPKYFSKEKYHFHSPIEIKSTGIYVETNRGSKAIMMMCYKTLSLFGYSQEDFQVITGKIQRTNTKNHQQVINQKDWKCKGVVFPEETQFRANYKGNNYYGVVQNGTLVVNGNRFNSPSAAAVSITNNSVNGWIFWECKFPGEEKWRIIKSLRIE
;
A
#
# COMPACT_ATOMS: atom_id res chain seq x y z
N MET A 1 -0.47 -9.70 42.45
CA MET A 1 0.07 -11.07 42.50
C MET A 1 1.22 -11.08 41.49
N SER A 2 2.45 -10.89 41.97
CA SER A 2 3.61 -10.73 41.11
C SER A 2 4.09 -12.11 40.66
N MET A 3 4.02 -12.40 39.36
CA MET A 3 4.59 -13.62 38.79
C MET A 3 6.12 -13.47 38.74
N ASN A 4 6.83 -14.25 39.57
CA ASN A 4 8.28 -14.41 39.46
C ASN A 4 8.56 -15.35 38.28
N ILE A 5 8.95 -14.77 37.15
CA ILE A 5 9.44 -15.53 35.99
C ILE A 5 10.91 -15.84 36.26
N THR A 6 11.22 -17.09 36.61
CA THR A 6 12.61 -17.53 36.77
C THR A 6 13.22 -17.70 35.38
N VAL A 7 14.11 -16.79 34.99
CA VAL A 7 14.85 -16.85 33.73
C VAL A 7 15.88 -17.98 33.82
N SER A 8 15.86 -18.91 32.87
CA SER A 8 16.83 -20.01 32.80
C SER A 8 18.26 -19.49 32.64
N ASP A 9 19.22 -20.10 33.35
CA ASP A 9 20.64 -19.72 33.35
C ASP A 9 21.24 -19.59 31.93
N LYS A 10 20.77 -20.39 30.96
CA LYS A 10 21.22 -20.29 29.55
C LYS A 10 20.78 -19.00 28.87
N ILE A 11 19.60 -18.49 29.20
CA ILE A 11 19.08 -17.22 28.68
C ILE A 11 19.84 -16.07 29.34
N TYR A 12 20.09 -16.17 30.65
CA TYR A 12 20.85 -15.17 31.40
C TYR A 12 22.29 -15.00 30.87
N GLN A 13 22.98 -16.10 30.58
CA GLN A 13 24.34 -16.04 30.01
C GLN A 13 24.36 -15.45 28.60
N ARG A 14 23.38 -15.78 27.75
CA ARG A 14 23.24 -15.15 26.43
C ARG A 14 22.98 -13.64 26.53
N LEU A 15 22.18 -13.19 27.49
CA LEU A 15 21.89 -11.76 27.66
C LEU A 15 23.13 -10.97 28.11
N LYS A 16 24.01 -11.56 28.91
CA LYS A 16 25.32 -10.98 29.27
C LYS A 16 26.25 -10.80 28.06
N GLU A 17 26.20 -11.71 27.09
CA GLU A 17 27.01 -11.61 25.87
C GLU A 17 26.55 -10.49 24.93
N PHE A 18 25.27 -10.08 25.01
CA PHE A 18 24.69 -8.99 24.21
C PHE A 18 24.88 -7.60 24.84
N ALA A 19 25.11 -7.50 26.15
CA ALA A 19 25.32 -6.25 26.86
C ALA A 19 26.75 -5.72 26.62
N LYS A 20 26.95 -4.98 25.53
CA LYS A 20 28.11 -4.09 25.39
C LYS A 20 27.76 -2.75 26.05
N PHE A 21 28.49 -2.42 27.11
CA PHE A 21 28.47 -1.16 27.89
C PHE A 21 27.26 -0.93 28.83
N ASP A 22 27.60 -0.78 30.12
CA ASP A 22 27.00 -0.04 31.25
C ASP A 22 25.47 0.12 31.40
N GLU A 23 24.64 -0.71 30.77
CA GLU A 23 23.20 -0.78 31.04
C GLU A 23 22.90 -1.98 31.96
N SER A 24 22.19 -1.74 33.07
CA SER A 24 21.84 -2.80 34.03
C SER A 24 21.02 -3.91 33.35
N LEU A 25 21.35 -5.18 33.65
CA LEU A 25 20.63 -6.36 33.17
C LEU A 25 19.13 -6.29 33.50
N ASP A 26 18.76 -5.63 34.61
CA ASP A 26 17.37 -5.43 35.00
C ASP A 26 16.59 -4.62 33.97
N VAL A 27 17.22 -3.61 33.34
CA VAL A 27 16.62 -2.78 32.29
C VAL A 27 16.40 -3.58 31.01
N ILE A 28 17.36 -4.46 30.68
CA ILE A 28 17.27 -5.34 29.50
C ILE A 28 16.16 -6.38 29.70
N ILE A 29 16.08 -6.96 30.89
CA ILE A 29 15.04 -7.93 31.26
C ILE A 29 13.67 -7.27 31.24
N GLU A 30 13.50 -6.07 31.81
CA GLU A 30 12.23 -5.34 31.74
C GLU A 30 11.80 -5.05 30.30
N ARG A 31 12.73 -4.64 29.42
CA ARG A 31 12.42 -4.39 28.00
C ARG A 31 12.00 -5.67 27.27
N LEU A 32 12.62 -6.81 27.59
CA LEU A 32 12.29 -8.11 26.99
C LEU A 32 10.94 -8.63 27.50
N ILE A 33 10.63 -8.44 28.78
CA ILE A 33 9.30 -8.75 29.36
C ILE A 33 8.23 -7.87 28.69
N GLN A 34 8.46 -6.56 28.59
CA GLN A 34 7.56 -5.63 27.90
C GLN A 34 7.38 -5.95 26.40
N PHE A 35 8.40 -6.52 25.76
CA PHE A 35 8.31 -6.95 24.36
C PHE A 35 7.54 -8.27 24.22
N HIS A 36 7.75 -9.22 25.13
CA HIS A 36 7.03 -10.50 25.15
C HIS A 36 5.53 -10.29 25.46
N ASP A 37 5.20 -9.48 26.47
CA ASP A 37 3.82 -9.17 26.87
C ASP A 37 3.05 -8.42 25.77
N ARG A 38 3.73 -7.60 24.96
CA ARG A 38 3.13 -6.94 23.79
C ARG A 38 2.83 -7.89 22.65
N ASN A 39 3.61 -8.94 22.48
CA ASN A 39 3.42 -9.93 21.42
C ASN A 39 2.41 -11.04 21.81
N HIS A 40 2.35 -11.42 23.09
CA HIS A 40 1.37 -12.40 23.59
C HIS A 40 -0.08 -11.85 23.59
N ASN A 41 -0.26 -10.54 23.62
CA ASN A 41 -1.59 -9.89 23.52
C ASN A 41 -2.18 -9.83 22.09
N LEU A 42 -1.49 -10.36 21.07
CA LEU A 42 -1.97 -10.38 19.68
C LEU A 42 -2.61 -11.71 19.27
N GLU A 43 -2.45 -12.79 20.04
CA GLU A 43 -2.97 -14.11 19.68
C GLU A 43 -4.31 -14.48 20.34
N ASP A 44 -4.77 -13.75 21.37
CA ASP A 44 -6.02 -14.04 22.10
C ASP A 44 -7.00 -12.86 22.17
N ARG A 45 -7.44 -12.32 21.02
CA ARG A 45 -8.65 -11.47 20.99
C ARG A 45 -9.63 -11.89 19.90
N ASP A 46 -10.71 -12.45 20.42
CA ASP A 46 -11.92 -12.94 19.81
C ASP A 46 -12.51 -12.02 18.73
N ASP A 47 -12.94 -12.66 17.64
CA ASP A 47 -13.69 -12.12 16.52
C ASP A 47 -14.96 -11.40 17.03
N ARG A 48 -15.09 -10.08 16.78
CA ARG A 48 -16.37 -9.36 16.50
C ARG A 48 -16.34 -7.82 16.52
N ASN A 49 -15.23 -7.12 16.81
CA ASN A 49 -15.26 -5.64 16.79
C ASN A 49 -13.97 -4.92 16.33
N THR A 50 -13.40 -5.32 15.19
CA THR A 50 -12.31 -4.61 14.49
C THR A 50 -12.83 -3.82 13.28
N LYS A 51 -13.80 -2.93 13.50
CA LYS A 51 -14.11 -1.85 12.53
C LYS A 51 -13.56 -0.54 13.09
N ASN A 52 -12.61 0.06 12.37
CA ASN A 52 -11.98 1.38 12.57
C ASN A 52 -10.55 1.43 13.14
N ILE A 53 -9.64 0.64 12.57
CA ILE A 53 -8.26 1.11 12.37
C ILE A 53 -7.99 1.00 10.87
N VAL A 54 -7.82 2.15 10.21
CA VAL A 54 -7.52 2.22 8.77
C VAL A 54 -6.10 1.65 8.55
N LYS A 55 -5.99 0.34 8.37
CA LYS A 55 -4.78 -0.32 7.85
C LYS A 55 -4.63 0.07 6.39
N ASN A 56 -3.72 0.98 6.09
CA ASN A 56 -3.22 1.21 4.74
C ASN A 56 -2.48 -0.05 4.27
N GLU A 57 -3.23 -1.03 3.75
CA GLU A 57 -2.63 -2.18 3.09
C GLU A 57 -1.99 -1.73 1.76
N PRO A 58 -0.71 -2.03 1.52
CA PRO A 58 0.04 -1.59 0.34
C PRO A 58 -0.29 -2.44 -0.89
N THR A 59 -1.57 -2.71 -1.15
CA THR A 59 -2.02 -3.44 -2.34
C THR A 59 -2.24 -2.46 -3.49
N ASN A 60 -1.82 -2.83 -4.71
CA ASN A 60 -2.02 -2.07 -5.96
C ASN A 60 -1.49 -0.62 -6.04
N THR A 61 -0.49 -0.24 -5.25
CA THR A 61 0.12 1.11 -5.28
C THR A 61 1.63 1.06 -5.51
N LYS A 62 2.17 2.10 -6.16
CA LYS A 62 3.62 2.24 -6.38
C LYS A 62 4.22 3.05 -5.23
N PRO A 63 5.31 2.60 -4.59
CA PRO A 63 6.00 3.44 -3.62
C PRO A 63 6.60 4.65 -4.33
N VAL A 64 6.59 5.80 -3.66
CA VAL A 64 7.15 7.06 -4.18
C VAL A 64 8.31 7.54 -3.31
N ARG A 65 8.19 7.36 -2.00
CA ARG A 65 9.25 7.70 -1.05
C ARG A 65 9.15 6.84 0.19
N ILE A 66 10.30 6.60 0.81
CA ILE A 66 10.41 6.15 2.19
C ILE A 66 10.61 7.39 3.06
N ILE A 67 9.93 7.41 4.19
CA ILE A 67 10.25 8.28 5.31
C ILE A 67 10.82 7.38 6.39
N PHE A 68 12.06 7.62 6.78
CA PHE A 68 12.69 6.94 7.90
C PHE A 68 13.23 7.99 8.86
N LYS A 69 12.61 8.12 10.04
CA LYS A 69 12.79 9.29 10.92
C LYS A 69 12.61 10.60 10.12
N SER A 70 13.65 11.43 10.05
CA SER A 70 13.66 12.70 9.31
C SER A 70 14.13 12.55 7.86
N ASP A 71 14.66 11.38 7.47
CA ASP A 71 15.14 11.13 6.12
C ASP A 71 13.98 10.84 5.17
N ASN A 72 14.01 11.48 4.01
CA ASN A 72 12.98 11.34 2.97
C ASN A 72 13.64 10.93 1.66
N ILE A 73 13.45 9.68 1.27
CA ILE A 73 14.23 9.05 0.20
C ILE A 73 13.29 8.63 -0.93
N PRO A 74 13.46 9.15 -2.16
CA PRO A 74 12.65 8.75 -3.29
C PRO A 74 12.90 7.30 -3.67
N VAL A 75 11.83 6.60 -4.05
CA VAL A 75 11.86 5.21 -4.54
C VAL A 75 10.80 5.01 -5.61
N THR A 76 10.99 4.01 -6.47
CA THR A 76 10.13 3.74 -7.63
C THR A 76 9.51 2.34 -7.61
N THR A 77 10.11 1.41 -6.87
CA THR A 77 9.65 0.01 -6.81
C THR A 77 9.66 -0.54 -5.39
N TRP A 78 8.84 -1.56 -5.12
CA TRP A 78 8.83 -2.20 -3.81
C TRP A 78 10.17 -2.88 -3.47
N LYS A 79 10.88 -3.45 -4.46
CA LYS A 79 12.24 -3.95 -4.21
C LYS A 79 13.20 -2.84 -3.76
N GLU A 80 13.07 -1.65 -4.35
CA GLU A 80 13.90 -0.49 -4.00
C GLU A 80 13.59 0.00 -2.58
N VAL A 81 12.33 -0.11 -2.12
CA VAL A 81 11.96 0.17 -0.73
C VAL A 81 12.84 -0.66 0.23
N LEU A 82 12.88 -1.97 0.03
CA LEU A 82 13.65 -2.87 0.89
C LEU A 82 15.16 -2.59 0.80
N ILE A 83 15.68 -2.42 -0.42
CA ILE A 83 17.11 -2.15 -0.64
C ILE A 83 17.53 -0.85 0.04
N LYS A 84 16.75 0.23 -0.14
CA LYS A 84 17.06 1.55 0.45
C LYS A 84 16.99 1.51 1.96
N LEU A 85 16.01 0.80 2.54
CA LEU A 85 15.99 0.56 3.98
C LEU A 85 17.26 -0.15 4.44
N CYS A 86 17.68 -1.22 3.78
CA CYS A 86 18.92 -1.92 4.11
C CYS A 86 20.16 -1.02 3.98
N GLU A 87 20.24 -0.19 2.94
CA GLU A 87 21.33 0.79 2.78
C GLU A 87 21.39 1.81 3.93
N ILE A 88 20.23 2.31 4.38
CA ILE A 88 20.13 3.23 5.52
C ILE A 88 20.60 2.54 6.80
N LEU A 89 20.13 1.30 7.04
CA LEU A 89 20.51 0.54 8.22
C LEU A 89 22.01 0.21 8.22
N HIS A 90 22.59 -0.14 7.07
CA HIS A 90 24.03 -0.34 6.95
C HIS A 90 24.80 0.96 7.21
N LYS A 91 24.33 2.10 6.67
CA LYS A 91 24.94 3.41 6.91
C LYS A 91 24.90 3.80 8.39
N ASN A 92 23.77 3.56 9.07
CA ASN A 92 23.55 4.00 10.44
C ASN A 92 24.13 3.03 11.47
N HIS A 93 24.21 1.74 11.14
CA HIS A 93 24.62 0.65 12.03
C HIS A 93 25.64 -0.30 11.38
N PRO A 94 26.78 0.18 10.85
CA PRO A 94 27.67 -0.63 10.02
C PRO A 94 28.24 -1.86 10.76
N GLN A 95 28.58 -1.71 12.05
CA GLN A 95 29.15 -2.78 12.88
C GLN A 95 28.13 -3.87 13.23
N GLU A 96 26.84 -3.52 13.24
CA GLU A 96 25.76 -4.41 13.64
C GLU A 96 24.95 -4.89 12.43
N PHE A 97 25.30 -4.46 11.22
CA PHE A 97 24.50 -4.71 10.04
C PHE A 97 24.34 -6.21 9.75
N GLU A 98 25.32 -7.04 10.08
CA GLU A 98 25.23 -8.49 9.93
C GLU A 98 24.08 -9.13 10.72
N LYS A 99 23.48 -8.44 11.70
CA LYS A 99 22.26 -8.90 12.39
C LYS A 99 21.13 -9.25 11.42
N ILE A 100 21.07 -8.63 10.22
CA ILE A 100 20.05 -8.98 9.21
C ILE A 100 20.09 -10.45 8.78
N LEU A 101 21.23 -11.13 8.93
CA LEU A 101 21.40 -12.55 8.63
C LEU A 101 20.60 -13.45 9.60
N ASN A 102 20.10 -12.91 10.72
CA ASN A 102 19.11 -13.59 11.57
C ASN A 102 17.75 -13.77 10.89
N LEU A 103 17.57 -13.23 9.67
CA LEU A 103 16.44 -13.48 8.79
C LEU A 103 16.90 -14.23 7.52
N PRO A 104 17.33 -15.49 7.63
CA PRO A 104 17.97 -16.24 6.54
C PRO A 104 17.06 -16.51 5.34
N LYS A 105 15.73 -16.39 5.52
CA LYS A 105 14.75 -16.43 4.43
C LYS A 105 14.83 -15.22 3.49
N TYR A 106 15.43 -14.12 3.95
CA TYR A 106 15.46 -12.83 3.27
C TYR A 106 16.87 -12.40 2.89
N PHE A 107 17.87 -12.72 3.72
CA PHE A 107 19.26 -12.29 3.57
C PHE A 107 20.23 -13.47 3.64
N SER A 108 21.30 -13.40 2.86
CA SER A 108 22.33 -14.44 2.80
C SER A 108 23.65 -13.86 2.27
N LYS A 109 24.79 -14.41 2.69
CA LYS A 109 26.09 -14.15 2.04
C LYS A 109 26.25 -14.93 0.73
N GLU A 110 25.42 -15.96 0.54
CA GLU A 110 25.40 -16.81 -0.64
C GLU A 110 24.23 -16.45 -1.56
N LYS A 111 24.54 -16.18 -2.83
CA LYS A 111 23.58 -15.73 -3.85
C LYS A 111 22.58 -16.83 -4.26
N TYR A 112 23.00 -18.09 -4.25
CA TYR A 112 22.29 -19.18 -4.93
C TYR A 112 20.97 -19.62 -4.27
N HIS A 113 20.73 -19.19 -3.04
CA HIS A 113 19.50 -19.52 -2.29
C HIS A 113 18.27 -18.71 -2.71
N PHE A 114 18.42 -17.70 -3.58
CA PHE A 114 17.33 -16.77 -3.93
C PHE A 114 17.00 -16.74 -5.42
N HIS A 115 15.74 -16.41 -5.72
CA HIS A 115 15.24 -16.31 -7.10
C HIS A 115 15.67 -15.00 -7.76
N SER A 116 15.76 -13.90 -7.00
CA SER A 116 16.27 -12.61 -7.51
C SER A 116 17.10 -11.89 -6.45
N PRO A 117 18.31 -12.39 -6.16
CA PRO A 117 19.23 -11.79 -5.19
C PRO A 117 19.79 -10.46 -5.71
N ILE A 118 19.77 -9.44 -4.86
CA ILE A 118 20.46 -8.17 -5.09
C ILE A 118 21.44 -7.95 -3.94
N GLU A 119 22.69 -7.60 -4.25
CA GLU A 119 23.68 -7.27 -3.23
C GLU A 119 23.40 -5.89 -2.63
N ILE A 120 23.51 -5.78 -1.31
CA ILE A 120 23.31 -4.51 -0.59
C ILE A 120 24.64 -3.75 -0.58
N LYS A 121 24.82 -2.78 -1.48
CA LYS A 121 25.91 -1.78 -1.47
C LYS A 121 27.31 -2.34 -1.12
N SER A 122 27.71 -3.43 -1.77
CA SER A 122 29.04 -4.06 -1.62
C SER A 122 29.33 -4.63 -0.22
N THR A 123 28.30 -4.96 0.57
CA THR A 123 28.50 -5.62 1.87
C THR A 123 28.81 -7.11 1.75
N GLY A 124 28.75 -7.70 0.54
CA GLY A 124 28.76 -9.15 0.37
C GLY A 124 27.49 -9.85 0.89
N ILE A 125 26.44 -9.10 1.27
CA ILE A 125 25.15 -9.64 1.71
C ILE A 125 24.12 -9.38 0.62
N TYR A 126 23.39 -10.44 0.26
CA TYR A 126 22.35 -10.45 -0.75
C TYR A 126 20.97 -10.46 -0.10
N VAL A 127 20.02 -9.77 -0.72
CA VAL A 127 18.60 -9.75 -0.37
C VAL A 127 17.74 -10.36 -1.47
N GLU A 128 16.76 -11.18 -1.10
CA GLU A 128 15.72 -11.68 -2.02
C GLU A 128 14.72 -10.56 -2.35
N THR A 129 14.52 -10.30 -3.64
CA THR A 129 13.67 -9.20 -4.11
C THR A 129 12.48 -9.61 -4.99
N ASN A 130 12.36 -10.90 -5.34
CA ASN A 130 11.20 -11.40 -6.09
C ASN A 130 10.01 -11.69 -5.15
N ARG A 131 9.40 -10.64 -4.59
CA ARG A 131 8.29 -10.74 -3.63
C ARG A 131 7.25 -9.62 -3.86
N GLY A 132 5.99 -9.90 -3.51
CA GLY A 132 4.90 -8.91 -3.57
C GLY A 132 5.01 -7.83 -2.49
N SER A 133 4.31 -6.71 -2.67
CA SER A 133 4.38 -5.53 -1.79
C SER A 133 4.13 -5.82 -0.31
N LYS A 134 3.12 -6.65 0.00
CA LYS A 134 2.81 -7.07 1.38
C LYS A 134 3.96 -7.85 2.02
N ALA A 135 4.59 -8.75 1.27
CA ALA A 135 5.73 -9.52 1.75
C ALA A 135 6.95 -8.63 1.98
N ILE A 136 7.21 -7.70 1.06
CA ILE A 136 8.28 -6.71 1.18
C ILE A 136 8.10 -5.82 2.42
N MET A 137 6.88 -5.33 2.68
CA MET A 137 6.61 -4.53 3.88
C MET A 137 6.81 -5.32 5.17
N MET A 138 6.36 -6.58 5.19
CA MET A 138 6.63 -7.47 6.33
C MET A 138 8.14 -7.70 6.54
N MET A 139 8.90 -7.83 5.46
CA MET A 139 10.37 -7.93 5.53
C MET A 139 10.97 -6.65 6.13
N CYS A 140 10.52 -5.46 5.68
CA CYS A 140 10.99 -4.18 6.20
C CYS A 140 10.79 -4.09 7.72
N TYR A 141 9.59 -4.41 8.22
CA TYR A 141 9.30 -4.35 9.65
C TYR A 141 10.12 -5.35 10.47
N LYS A 142 10.31 -6.58 9.97
CA LYS A 142 11.19 -7.56 10.62
C LYS A 142 12.64 -7.07 10.65
N THR A 143 13.14 -6.52 9.54
CA THR A 143 14.49 -5.97 9.49
C THR A 143 14.66 -4.81 10.47
N LEU A 144 13.71 -3.87 10.54
CA LEU A 144 13.73 -2.74 11.49
C LEU A 144 13.83 -3.18 12.95
N SER A 145 13.05 -4.21 13.33
CA SER A 145 13.04 -4.72 14.70
C SER A 145 14.39 -5.25 15.18
N LEU A 146 15.25 -5.73 14.26
CA LEU A 146 16.60 -6.21 14.61
C LEU A 146 17.53 -5.08 15.09
N PHE A 147 17.19 -3.83 14.76
CA PHE A 147 17.95 -2.63 15.11
C PHE A 147 17.21 -1.74 16.12
N GLY A 148 16.16 -2.27 16.77
CA GLY A 148 15.39 -1.56 17.79
C GLY A 148 14.43 -0.51 17.25
N TYR A 149 14.16 -0.48 15.94
CA TYR A 149 13.20 0.44 15.34
C TYR A 149 11.79 -0.13 15.34
N SER A 150 10.83 0.76 15.54
CA SER A 150 9.39 0.50 15.51
C SER A 150 8.81 0.67 14.10
N GLN A 151 7.52 0.37 13.92
CA GLN A 151 6.87 0.58 12.61
C GLN A 151 6.64 2.07 12.35
N GLU A 152 6.54 2.87 13.41
CA GLU A 152 6.30 4.30 13.39
C GLU A 152 7.52 5.07 12.86
N ASP A 153 8.72 4.52 13.04
CA ASP A 153 9.99 5.05 12.53
C ASP A 153 10.12 4.96 11.01
N PHE A 154 9.29 4.13 10.36
CA PHE A 154 9.39 3.83 8.93
C PHE A 154 8.03 3.86 8.25
N GLN A 155 7.88 4.82 7.34
CA GLN A 155 6.67 4.95 6.53
C GLN A 155 7.02 4.87 5.06
N VAL A 156 6.22 4.11 4.31
CA VAL A 156 6.28 4.15 2.86
C VAL A 156 5.15 5.03 2.39
N ILE A 157 5.48 6.19 1.84
CA ILE A 157 4.51 6.96 1.10
C ILE A 157 4.38 6.28 -0.25
N THR A 158 3.25 5.63 -0.43
CA THR A 158 2.85 5.19 -1.75
C THR A 158 2.29 6.39 -2.48
N GLY A 159 2.80 6.62 -3.68
CA GLY A 159 1.94 7.23 -4.66
C GLY A 159 0.85 6.22 -4.84
N LYS A 160 -0.39 6.55 -4.47
CA LYS A 160 -1.47 5.83 -5.11
C LYS A 160 -1.15 5.93 -6.60
N ILE A 161 -0.93 4.80 -7.27
CA ILE A 161 -1.61 4.67 -8.54
C ILE A 161 -3.08 4.63 -8.13
N GLN A 162 -3.67 5.79 -7.88
CA GLN A 162 -4.93 5.97 -8.53
C GLN A 162 -4.54 5.96 -10.00
N ARG A 163 -5.36 5.36 -10.85
CA ARG A 163 -5.46 5.96 -12.18
C ARG A 163 -5.91 7.41 -11.95
N THR A 164 -5.01 8.33 -11.63
CA THR A 164 -5.30 9.76 -11.69
C THR A 164 -4.90 10.16 -13.08
N ASN A 165 -5.87 10.53 -13.91
CA ASN A 165 -5.56 11.51 -14.94
C ASN A 165 -5.13 12.79 -14.22
N THR A 166 -3.81 12.93 -14.15
CA THR A 166 -2.95 14.11 -14.26
C THR A 166 -3.64 15.49 -14.33
N LYS A 167 -3.15 16.37 -13.45
CA LYS A 167 -3.10 17.85 -13.49
C LYS A 167 -4.35 18.64 -13.09
N ASN A 168 -4.26 19.18 -11.88
CA ASN A 168 -4.77 20.50 -11.50
C ASN A 168 -4.34 21.55 -12.55
N HIS A 169 -5.29 22.03 -13.35
CA HIS A 169 -5.54 23.46 -13.39
C HIS A 169 -6.75 23.69 -12.47
N GLN A 170 -6.69 24.73 -11.64
CA GLN A 170 -7.65 25.06 -10.59
C GLN A 170 -9.09 24.67 -10.92
N GLN A 171 -9.74 23.80 -10.14
CA GLN A 171 -11.19 23.82 -9.97
C GLN A 171 -11.60 23.01 -8.75
N VAL A 172 -12.46 23.66 -7.95
CA VAL A 172 -13.13 23.17 -6.75
C VAL A 172 -13.67 21.76 -7.00
N ILE A 173 -13.21 20.77 -6.22
CA ILE A 173 -13.62 19.36 -6.39
C ILE A 173 -15.09 19.25 -6.00
N ASN A 174 -15.99 19.28 -6.98
CA ASN A 174 -17.40 19.02 -6.72
C ASN A 174 -17.53 17.51 -6.45
N GLN A 175 -17.84 17.13 -5.21
CA GLN A 175 -17.88 15.74 -4.74
C GLN A 175 -18.91 14.86 -5.47
N LYS A 176 -19.67 15.45 -6.40
CA LYS A 176 -20.80 14.86 -7.12
C LYS A 176 -20.52 14.48 -8.58
N ASP A 177 -19.32 14.77 -9.08
CA ASP A 177 -18.90 14.38 -10.42
C ASP A 177 -18.64 12.88 -10.53
N TRP A 178 -19.04 12.26 -11.64
CA TRP A 178 -18.75 10.86 -11.91
C TRP A 178 -17.42 10.69 -12.66
N LYS A 179 -16.50 9.93 -12.07
CA LYS A 179 -15.17 9.68 -12.63
C LYS A 179 -15.06 8.23 -13.10
N CYS A 180 -14.81 8.01 -14.38
CA CYS A 180 -14.66 6.67 -14.94
C CYS A 180 -13.49 6.60 -15.92
N LYS A 181 -12.55 5.65 -15.68
CA LYS A 181 -11.36 5.37 -16.52
C LYS A 181 -10.63 6.62 -17.06
N GLY A 182 -10.44 7.64 -16.22
CA GLY A 182 -9.72 8.86 -16.56
C GLY A 182 -10.55 9.99 -17.16
N VAL A 183 -11.85 9.77 -17.43
CA VAL A 183 -12.79 10.81 -17.85
C VAL A 183 -13.61 11.26 -16.64
N VAL A 184 -13.80 12.57 -16.50
CA VAL A 184 -14.67 13.17 -15.48
C VAL A 184 -15.92 13.68 -16.18
N PHE A 185 -17.08 13.25 -15.69
CA PHE A 185 -18.39 13.73 -16.12
C PHE A 185 -18.97 14.56 -14.96
N PRO A 186 -19.10 15.89 -15.11
CA PRO A 186 -19.70 16.74 -14.08
C PRO A 186 -21.11 16.29 -13.67
N GLU A 187 -21.55 16.63 -12.46
CA GLU A 187 -22.97 16.47 -12.09
C GLU A 187 -23.89 17.11 -13.14
N GLU A 188 -25.06 16.50 -13.40
CA GLU A 188 -26.00 16.86 -14.47
C GLU A 188 -25.52 16.61 -15.91
N THR A 189 -24.36 15.97 -16.11
CA THR A 189 -23.99 15.48 -17.45
C THR A 189 -25.06 14.52 -17.96
N GLN A 190 -25.62 14.83 -19.12
CA GLN A 190 -26.65 14.02 -19.75
C GLN A 190 -26.01 12.96 -20.66
N PHE A 191 -26.58 11.77 -20.66
CA PHE A 191 -26.18 10.64 -21.49
C PHE A 191 -27.35 10.22 -22.39
N ARG A 192 -27.06 9.81 -23.62
CA ARG A 192 -28.05 9.17 -24.49
C ARG A 192 -27.45 8.04 -25.32
N ALA A 193 -28.29 7.10 -25.71
CA ALA A 193 -27.97 6.07 -26.69
C ALA A 193 -29.22 5.70 -27.49
N ASN A 194 -29.07 5.47 -28.79
CA ASN A 194 -30.10 4.80 -29.58
C ASN A 194 -29.74 3.31 -29.69
N TYR A 195 -30.65 2.44 -29.27
CA TYR A 195 -30.46 1.01 -29.38
C TYR A 195 -31.77 0.34 -29.79
N LYS A 196 -31.72 -0.41 -30.91
CA LYS A 196 -32.89 -1.07 -31.51
C LYS A 196 -34.08 -0.13 -31.71
N GLY A 197 -33.82 1.11 -32.14
CA GLY A 197 -34.84 2.12 -32.39
C GLY A 197 -35.34 2.87 -31.15
N ASN A 198 -34.96 2.46 -29.95
CA ASN A 198 -35.33 3.14 -28.71
C ASN A 198 -34.21 4.09 -28.25
N ASN A 199 -34.61 5.26 -27.75
CA ASN A 199 -33.70 6.19 -27.11
C ASN A 199 -33.66 5.93 -25.61
N TYR A 200 -32.46 5.77 -25.07
CA TYR A 200 -32.20 5.61 -23.65
C TYR A 200 -31.45 6.84 -23.15
N TYR A 201 -31.79 7.28 -21.93
CA TYR A 201 -31.22 8.47 -21.32
C TYR A 201 -30.62 8.15 -19.96
N GLY A 202 -29.58 8.91 -19.61
CA GLY A 202 -29.01 8.88 -18.28
C GLY A 202 -28.53 10.24 -17.83
N VAL A 203 -28.26 10.38 -16.54
CA VAL A 203 -27.74 11.61 -15.95
C VAL A 203 -26.73 11.27 -14.86
N VAL A 204 -25.70 12.10 -14.74
CA VAL A 204 -24.76 12.00 -13.61
C VAL A 204 -25.38 12.63 -12.38
N GLN A 205 -25.53 11.82 -11.33
CA GLN A 205 -26.04 12.27 -10.03
C GLN A 205 -25.26 11.61 -8.89
N ASN A 206 -24.81 12.42 -7.93
CA ASN A 206 -24.06 11.97 -6.75
C ASN A 206 -22.90 11.02 -7.11
N GLY A 207 -22.11 11.38 -8.12
CA GLY A 207 -20.90 10.66 -8.50
C GLY A 207 -21.13 9.35 -9.27
N THR A 208 -22.33 9.09 -9.77
CA THR A 208 -22.66 7.88 -10.56
C THR A 208 -23.53 8.23 -11.77
N LEU A 209 -23.49 7.38 -12.80
CA LEU A 209 -24.46 7.45 -13.90
C LEU A 209 -25.77 6.78 -13.49
N VAL A 210 -26.87 7.51 -13.58
CA VAL A 210 -28.22 7.00 -13.35
C VAL A 210 -28.91 6.79 -14.70
N VAL A 211 -29.36 5.56 -14.97
CA VAL A 211 -30.15 5.20 -16.16
C VAL A 211 -31.37 4.43 -15.67
N ASN A 212 -32.57 4.85 -16.07
CA ASN A 212 -33.84 4.24 -15.62
C ASN A 212 -33.92 4.06 -14.09
N GLY A 213 -33.40 5.03 -13.31
CA GLY A 213 -33.37 4.98 -11.85
C GLY A 213 -32.27 4.13 -11.22
N ASN A 214 -31.54 3.34 -12.02
CA ASN A 214 -30.44 2.49 -11.53
C ASN A 214 -29.10 3.21 -11.59
N ARG A 215 -28.27 3.03 -10.55
CA ARG A 215 -26.94 3.64 -10.44
C ARG A 215 -25.86 2.71 -10.99
N PHE A 216 -24.96 3.25 -11.80
CA PHE A 216 -23.88 2.50 -12.43
C PHE A 216 -22.52 3.16 -12.24
N ASN A 217 -21.51 2.33 -11.94
CA ASN A 217 -20.12 2.75 -11.77
C ASN A 217 -19.29 2.64 -13.05
N SER A 218 -19.88 2.17 -14.17
CA SER A 218 -19.21 2.16 -15.47
C SER A 218 -20.20 2.30 -16.64
N PRO A 219 -19.78 2.90 -17.78
CA PRO A 219 -20.62 2.99 -18.98
C PRO A 219 -21.04 1.62 -19.53
N SER A 220 -20.16 0.62 -19.44
CA SER A 220 -20.47 -0.75 -19.89
C SER A 220 -21.55 -1.39 -19.03
N ALA A 221 -21.52 -1.23 -17.71
CA ALA A 221 -22.57 -1.78 -16.84
C ALA A 221 -23.95 -1.16 -17.14
N ALA A 222 -23.99 0.16 -17.34
CA ALA A 222 -25.21 0.86 -17.75
C ALA A 222 -25.72 0.38 -19.11
N ALA A 223 -24.83 0.21 -20.09
CA ALA A 223 -25.21 -0.28 -21.42
C ALA A 223 -25.69 -1.73 -21.38
N VAL A 224 -25.04 -2.61 -20.60
CA VAL A 224 -25.46 -4.00 -20.41
C VAL A 224 -26.87 -4.08 -19.80
N SER A 225 -27.23 -3.16 -18.90
CA SER A 225 -28.59 -3.10 -18.33
C SER A 225 -29.69 -2.80 -19.36
N ILE A 226 -29.32 -2.24 -20.53
CA ILE A 226 -30.22 -1.96 -21.65
C ILE A 226 -30.18 -3.10 -22.68
N THR A 227 -28.97 -3.55 -23.03
CA THR A 227 -28.77 -4.49 -24.14
C THR A 227 -28.94 -5.94 -23.74
N ASN A 228 -28.88 -6.26 -22.44
CA ASN A 228 -28.76 -7.60 -21.87
C ASN A 228 -27.59 -8.41 -22.45
N ASN A 229 -26.60 -7.74 -23.04
CA ASN A 229 -25.45 -8.33 -23.70
C ASN A 229 -24.19 -7.53 -23.35
N SER A 230 -23.04 -8.20 -23.30
CA SER A 230 -21.75 -7.51 -23.10
C SER A 230 -21.50 -6.56 -24.27
N VAL A 231 -21.41 -5.26 -23.98
CA VAL A 231 -21.17 -4.22 -24.98
C VAL A 231 -20.12 -3.22 -24.49
N ASN A 232 -19.44 -2.60 -25.46
CA ASN A 232 -18.49 -1.54 -25.17
C ASN A 232 -19.23 -0.23 -24.86
N GLY A 233 -19.44 0.05 -23.58
CA GLY A 233 -20.14 1.25 -23.12
C GLY A 233 -19.50 2.57 -23.58
N TRP A 234 -18.22 2.58 -23.93
CA TRP A 234 -17.55 3.80 -24.38
C TRP A 234 -17.99 4.26 -25.77
N ILE A 235 -18.42 3.33 -26.64
CA ILE A 235 -18.96 3.65 -27.96
C ILE A 235 -20.49 3.66 -27.98
N PHE A 236 -21.13 3.04 -26.97
CA PHE A 236 -22.58 2.95 -26.87
C PHE A 236 -23.22 4.29 -26.48
N TRP A 237 -22.54 5.05 -25.61
CA TRP A 237 -23.07 6.28 -25.06
C TRP A 237 -22.50 7.53 -25.75
N GLU A 238 -23.40 8.48 -26.01
CA GLU A 238 -23.06 9.89 -26.18
C GLU A 238 -23.31 10.64 -24.86
N CYS A 239 -22.53 11.67 -24.59
CA CYS A 239 -22.80 12.60 -23.48
C CYS A 239 -22.90 14.04 -23.95
N LYS A 240 -23.53 14.86 -23.12
CA LYS A 240 -23.58 16.32 -23.23
C LYS A 240 -23.31 16.91 -21.85
N PHE A 241 -22.22 17.68 -21.72
CA PHE A 241 -21.87 18.29 -20.44
C PHE A 241 -22.83 19.42 -20.06
N PRO A 242 -22.93 19.76 -18.76
CA PRO A 242 -23.76 20.89 -18.32
C PRO A 242 -23.35 22.18 -19.02
N GLY A 243 -24.34 22.92 -19.54
CA GLY A 243 -24.10 24.16 -20.28
C GLY A 243 -23.62 24.00 -21.73
N GLU A 244 -23.35 22.77 -22.19
CA GLU A 244 -23.06 22.51 -23.60
C GLU A 244 -24.31 22.08 -24.37
N GLU A 245 -24.37 22.39 -25.66
CA GLU A 245 -25.47 21.98 -26.55
C GLU A 245 -25.16 20.72 -27.36
N LYS A 246 -23.88 20.39 -27.52
CA LYS A 246 -23.42 19.34 -28.44
C LYS A 246 -23.24 17.98 -27.76
N TRP A 247 -23.85 16.96 -28.34
CA TRP A 247 -23.62 15.56 -27.99
C TRP A 247 -22.30 15.06 -28.58
N ARG A 248 -21.56 14.26 -27.81
CA ARG A 248 -20.30 13.65 -28.23
C ARG A 248 -20.19 12.21 -27.72
N ILE A 249 -19.67 11.31 -28.54
CA ILE A 249 -19.37 9.93 -28.14
C ILE A 249 -18.33 9.93 -27.02
N ILE A 250 -18.61 9.22 -25.93
CA ILE A 250 -17.74 9.28 -24.74
C ILE A 250 -16.38 8.62 -24.94
N LYS A 251 -16.22 7.73 -25.93
CA LYS A 251 -14.91 7.17 -26.32
C LYS A 251 -13.92 8.28 -26.71
N SER A 252 -14.40 9.34 -27.37
CA SER A 252 -13.56 10.46 -27.81
C SER A 252 -12.94 11.27 -26.67
N LEU A 253 -13.45 11.08 -25.44
CA LEU A 253 -12.96 11.77 -24.25
C LEU A 253 -11.77 11.08 -23.59
N ARG A 254 -11.39 9.89 -24.04
CA ARG A 254 -10.23 9.16 -23.52
C ARG A 254 -8.99 9.61 -24.27
N ILE A 255 -7.97 10.04 -23.53
CA ILE A 255 -6.61 10.21 -24.06
C ILE A 255 -6.00 8.81 -24.16
N GLU A 256 -5.54 8.43 -25.36
CA GLU A 256 -4.84 7.15 -25.62
C GLU A 256 -3.42 7.13 -25.04
#